data_AF-A0A1F3EX97-F1
#
_entry.id   AF-A0A1F3EX97-F1
#
_cell.length_a   1.000
_cell.length_b   1.000
_cell.length_c   1.000
_cell.angle_alpha   90.00
_cell.angle_beta   90.00
_cell.angle_gamma   90.00
#
_symmetry.space_group_name_H-M   'P 1'
#
loop_
_entity.id
_entity.type
_entity.pdbx_description
1 polymer ?
#
loop_
_entity_poly.entity_id
_entity_poly.type
_entity_poly.pdbx_seq_one_letter_code
_entity_poly.pdbx_strand_id
1 'polypeptide(L)' 'MFDWVSWTEGSDIIKNKDTDYSKLSTEILCKLITVIIRANRFNEGYLVISFEKGIILKILKGLKQNIYG' A
#
# COMPACT_ATOMS: atom_id res chain seq x y z
N MET A 1 -8.33 16.42 -3.04
CA MET A 1 -8.98 15.10 -2.86
C MET A 1 -8.15 14.06 -3.60
N PHE A 2 -7.86 12.92 -2.99
CA PHE A 2 -7.03 11.87 -3.61
C PHE A 2 -7.92 10.94 -4.45
N ASP A 3 -7.71 10.93 -5.77
CA ASP A 3 -8.42 10.03 -6.69
C ASP A 3 -7.75 8.65 -6.72
N TRP A 4 -8.10 7.84 -5.71
CA TRP A 4 -7.56 6.51 -5.50
C TRP A 4 -7.96 5.50 -6.60
N VAL A 5 -9.06 5.74 -7.33
CA VAL A 5 -9.52 4.82 -8.38
C VAL A 5 -8.63 4.95 -9.61
N SER A 6 -8.24 6.16 -9.96
CA SER A 6 -7.43 6.46 -11.15
C SER A 6 -5.92 6.43 -10.89
N TRP A 7 -5.48 6.19 -9.64
CA TRP A 7 -4.06 6.21 -9.29
C TRP A 7 -3.35 4.90 -9.63
N THR A 8 -2.95 4.78 -10.91
CA THR A 8 -2.27 3.60 -11.46
C THR A 8 -0.91 3.34 -10.81
N GLU A 9 -0.16 4.39 -10.50
CA GLU A 9 1.14 4.30 -9.81
C GLU A 9 1.05 3.50 -8.51
N GLY A 10 0.00 3.71 -7.70
CA GLY A 10 -0.21 2.94 -6.46
C GLY A 10 -0.42 1.45 -6.73
N SER A 11 -1.15 1.10 -7.79
CA SER A 11 -1.30 -0.28 -8.24
C SER A 11 0.03 -0.88 -8.68
N ASP A 12 0.85 -0.12 -9.39
CA ASP A 12 2.15 -0.58 -9.90
C ASP A 12 3.13 -0.83 -8.74
N ILE A 13 3.15 0.04 -7.73
CA ILE A 13 3.91 -0.14 -6.48
C ILE A 13 3.48 -1.42 -5.74
N ILE A 14 2.17 -1.70 -5.66
CA ILE A 14 1.64 -2.89 -4.98
C ILE A 14 2.00 -4.18 -5.75
N LYS A 15 1.95 -4.13 -7.09
CA LYS A 15 2.19 -5.30 -7.96
C LYS A 15 3.68 -5.60 -8.14
N ASN A 16 4.54 -4.59 -8.04
CA ASN A 16 5.98 -4.76 -8.13
C ASN A 16 6.55 -5.38 -6.84
N LYS A 17 7.09 -6.59 -6.96
CA LYS A 17 7.66 -7.34 -5.82
C LYS A 17 8.94 -6.70 -5.28
N ASP A 18 9.66 -5.98 -6.12
CA ASP A 18 10.98 -5.39 -5.86
C ASP A 18 10.90 -3.96 -5.32
N THR A 19 9.69 -3.41 -5.15
CA THR A 19 9.48 -2.11 -4.51
C THR A 19 10.05 -2.12 -3.10
N ASP A 20 10.94 -1.17 -2.84
CA ASP A 20 11.48 -0.88 -1.52
C ASP A 20 10.61 0.15 -0.79
N TYR A 21 9.72 -0.35 0.08
CA TYR A 21 8.75 0.46 0.81
C TYR A 21 9.40 1.40 1.84
N SER A 22 10.66 1.15 2.22
CA SER A 22 11.40 2.01 3.15
C SER A 22 11.79 3.37 2.56
N LYS A 23 11.78 3.48 1.23
CA LYS A 23 12.11 4.72 0.51
C LYS A 23 10.88 5.56 0.15
N LEU A 24 9.69 5.06 0.46
CA LEU A 24 8.45 5.77 0.16
C LEU A 24 8.10 6.75 1.28
N SER A 25 7.56 7.91 0.92
CA SER A 25 7.10 8.89 1.90
C SER A 25 5.89 8.35 2.68
N THR A 26 5.70 8.87 3.90
CA THR A 26 4.52 8.57 4.73
C THR A 26 3.21 8.79 3.98
N GLU A 27 3.14 9.84 3.16
CA GLU A 27 1.96 10.12 2.33
C GLU A 27 1.68 8.99 1.33
N ILE A 28 2.68 8.53 0.59
CA ILE A 28 2.54 7.44 -0.37
C ILE A 28 2.10 6.16 0.34
N LEU A 29 2.75 5.82 1.45
CA LEU A 29 2.42 4.64 2.25
C LEU A 29 0.95 4.66 2.74
N CYS A 30 0.46 5.80 3.23
CA CYS A 30 -0.94 5.97 3.62
C CYS A 30 -1.92 5.86 2.43
N LYS A 31 -1.54 6.40 1.26
CA LYS A 31 -2.33 6.24 0.03
C LYS A 31 -2.42 4.78 -0.41
N LEU A 32 -1.34 4.00 -0.28
CA LEU A 32 -1.35 2.56 -0.59
C LEU A 32 -2.31 1.78 0.33
N ILE A 33 -2.31 2.06 1.64
CA ILE A 33 -3.30 1.48 2.57
C ILE A 33 -4.72 1.82 2.12
N THR A 34 -4.95 3.10 1.76
CA THR A 34 -6.26 3.57 1.29
C THR A 34 -6.70 2.79 0.05
N VAL A 35 -5.82 2.61 -0.94
CA VAL A 35 -6.10 1.81 -2.14
C VAL A 35 -6.48 0.38 -1.76
N ILE A 36 -5.70 -0.28 -0.90
CA ILE A 36 -5.95 -1.68 -0.54
C ILE A 36 -7.30 -1.85 0.19
N ILE A 37 -7.55 -1.04 1.21
CA ILE A 37 -8.79 -1.12 1.99
C ILE A 37 -10.01 -0.84 1.11
N ARG A 38 -9.93 0.18 0.24
CA ARG A 38 -11.05 0.52 -0.65
C ARG A 38 -11.25 -0.49 -1.76
N ALA A 39 -10.18 -1.04 -2.33
CA ALA A 39 -10.25 -2.10 -3.33
C ALA A 39 -10.91 -3.38 -2.79
N ASN A 40 -10.71 -3.71 -1.51
CA ASN A 40 -11.36 -4.85 -0.86
C ASN A 40 -12.90 -4.78 -0.89
N ARG A 41 -13.49 -3.59 -0.99
CA ARG A 41 -14.95 -3.42 -1.15
C ARG A 41 -15.46 -3.94 -2.50
N PHE A 42 -14.61 -3.95 -3.52
CA PHE A 42 -14.95 -4.31 -4.89
C PHE A 42 -14.33 -5.65 -5.32
N ASN A 43 -13.30 -6.10 -4.60
CA ASN A 43 -12.60 -7.35 -4.82
C ASN A 43 -12.50 -8.10 -3.50
N GLU A 44 -13.42 -9.05 -3.30
CA GLU A 44 -13.51 -9.84 -2.08
C GLU A 44 -12.18 -10.57 -1.82
N GLY A 45 -11.68 -10.46 -0.60
CA GLY A 45 -10.42 -11.08 -0.19
C GLY A 45 -9.16 -10.30 -0.59
N TYR A 46 -9.26 -9.16 -1.28
CA TYR A 46 -8.08 -8.38 -1.70
C TYR A 46 -7.21 -7.94 -0.50
N LEU A 47 -7.82 -7.56 0.62
CA LEU A 47 -7.10 -7.21 1.84
C LEU A 47 -6.37 -8.43 2.41
N VAL A 48 -7.05 -9.59 2.49
CA VAL A 48 -6.47 -10.85 2.99
C VAL A 48 -5.27 -11.25 2.15
N ILE A 49 -5.42 -11.25 0.82
CA ILE A 49 -4.32 -11.55 -0.12
C ILE A 49 -3.16 -10.56 0.06
N SER A 50 -3.44 -9.29 0.34
CA SER A 50 -2.41 -8.28 0.59
C SER A 50 -1.66 -8.51 1.91
N PHE A 51 -2.32 -9.06 2.93
CA PHE A 51 -1.66 -9.53 4.15
C PHE A 51 -0.80 -10.76 3.88
N GLU A 52 -1.34 -11.77 3.20
CA GLU A 52 -0.63 -13.02 2.87
C GLU A 52 0.62 -12.78 2.03
N LYS A 53 0.56 -11.83 1.08
CA LYS A 53 1.71 -11.41 0.27
C LYS A 53 2.71 -10.52 1.02
N GLY A 54 2.43 -10.18 2.28
CA GLY A 54 3.28 -9.32 3.11
C GLY A 54 3.29 -7.85 2.71
N ILE A 55 2.38 -7.41 1.84
CA ILE A 55 2.33 -6.02 1.35
C ILE A 55 1.99 -5.07 2.49
N ILE A 56 0.96 -5.41 3.29
CA ILE A 56 0.59 -4.61 4.47
C ILE A 56 1.77 -4.51 5.45
N LEU A 57 2.48 -5.62 5.69
CA LEU A 57 3.64 -5.62 6.57
C LEU A 57 4.77 -4.70 6.05
N LYS A 58 5.06 -4.73 4.75
CA LYS A 58 6.05 -3.82 4.14
C LYS A 58 5.66 -2.35 4.33
N ILE A 59 4.38 -2.02 4.11
CA ILE A 59 3.88 -0.65 4.31
C ILE A 59 4.02 -0.20 5.76
N LEU A 60 3.59 -1.04 6.71
CA LEU A 60 3.68 -0.72 8.15
C LEU A 60 5.12 -0.55 8.63
N LYS A 61 6.06 -1.36 8.11
CA LYS A 61 7.50 -1.19 8.38
C LYS A 61 8.03 0.14 7.86
N GLY A 62 7.67 0.53 6.63
CA GLY A 62 8.02 1.84 6.08
C GLY A 62 7.46 3.00 6.92
N LEU A 63 6.19 2.91 7.33
CA LEU A 63 5.56 3.92 8.19
C LEU A 63 6.27 4.03 9.55
N LYS A 64 6.58 2.89 10.18
CA LYS A 64 7.33 2.87 11.44
C LYS A 64 8.69 3.54 11.29
N GLN A 65 9.41 3.25 10.20
CA GLN A 65 10.70 3.86 9.92
C GLN A 65 10.59 5.37 9.70
N ASN A 66 9.57 5.86 9.00
CA ASN A 66 9.43 7.30 8.76
C ASN A 66 9.01 8.09 10.00
N ILE A 67 8.34 7.46 10.97
CA ILE A 67 7.85 8.12 12.19
C ILE A 67 8.89 8.07 13.32
N TYR A 68 9.61 6.95 13.43
CA TYR A 68 10.50 6.68 14.56
C TYR A 68 11.96 6.47 14.17
N GLY A 69 12.29 6.54 12.88
CA GLY A 69 13.65 6.39 12.36
C GLY A 69 14.42 7.69 12.26
#